data_AF-A0A964XB27-F1
#
_entry.id   AF-A0A964XB27-F1
#
_cell.length_a   1.000
_cell.length_b   1.000
_cell.length_c   1.000
_cell.angle_alpha   90.00
_cell.angle_beta   90.00
_cell.angle_gamma   90.00
#
_symmetry.space_group_name_H-M   'P 1'
#
loop_
_entity.id
_entity.type
_entity.pdbx_description
1 polymer ?
#
loop_
_entity_poly.entity_id
_entity_poly.type
_entity_poly.pdbx_seq_one_letter_code
_entity_poly.pdbx_strand_id
1 'polypeptide(L)'
;MRIFLAMMVALGLHLAPLLAQGVPQLYDVTGVAAGDVLNIRAAPSAQAQIIGALERDARAVEVVATNPSGTWGQVNTGEAAGWVSLRYMVARGVMLDHQNLPVGLRCFGTEPFWSLTPIDGAVRYQTPAEPARDLALWRVTGGAIAGDLRRILRFAGLDGPGVAFVYPAACSDGMSDRAYGLSISAMMGLDRPMLSGCCSLTR
;
A
#
# COMPACT_ATOMS: atom_id res chain seq x y z
N MET A 1 0.27 26.13 -62.98
CA MET A 1 -0.47 25.05 -62.32
C MET A 1 0.53 24.16 -61.56
N ARG A 2 0.50 24.21 -60.21
CA ARG A 2 1.09 23.27 -59.22
C ARG A 2 1.09 23.96 -57.84
N ILE A 3 -0.09 24.01 -57.22
CA ILE A 3 -0.52 23.24 -56.03
C ILE A 3 0.04 23.84 -54.73
N PHE A 4 -0.83 24.55 -54.02
CA PHE A 4 -0.66 25.00 -52.64
C PHE A 4 -0.65 23.78 -51.71
N LEU A 5 0.40 23.62 -50.90
CA LEU A 5 0.45 22.62 -49.83
C LEU A 5 -0.13 23.24 -48.57
N ALA A 6 -1.38 22.89 -48.24
CA ALA A 6 -2.04 23.31 -47.01
C ALA A 6 -1.42 22.56 -45.81
N MET A 7 -0.76 23.31 -44.93
CA MET A 7 -0.18 22.77 -43.70
C MET A 7 -1.29 22.66 -42.64
N MET A 8 -1.97 21.51 -42.57
CA MET A 8 -2.84 21.17 -41.45
C MET A 8 -1.98 20.91 -40.21
N VAL A 9 -1.89 21.90 -39.32
CA VAL A 9 -1.38 21.71 -37.97
C VAL A 9 -2.45 20.97 -37.17
N ALA A 10 -2.35 19.64 -37.12
CA ALA A 10 -3.14 18.82 -36.21
C ALA A 10 -2.62 19.07 -34.79
N LEU A 11 -3.31 19.93 -34.04
CA LEU A 11 -3.08 20.14 -32.60
C LEU A 11 -3.53 18.86 -31.86
N GLY A 12 -2.62 17.89 -31.74
CA GLY A 12 -2.85 16.68 -30.98
C GLY A 12 -3.04 17.03 -29.51
N LEU A 13 -4.26 16.87 -28.99
CA LEU A 13 -4.48 16.79 -27.55
C LEU A 13 -3.73 15.56 -27.04
N HIS A 14 -2.53 15.78 -26.50
CA HIS A 14 -1.85 14.79 -25.69
C HIS A 14 -2.61 14.63 -24.37
N LEU A 15 -3.66 13.81 -24.40
CA LEU A 15 -4.15 13.14 -23.19
C LEU A 15 -2.99 12.26 -22.71
N ALA A 16 -2.11 12.83 -21.89
CA ALA A 16 -1.21 12.02 -21.08
C ALA A 16 -2.12 11.07 -20.29
N PRO A 17 -2.01 9.74 -20.46
CA PRO A 17 -2.72 8.84 -19.58
C PRO A 17 -2.26 9.20 -18.16
N LEU A 18 -3.20 9.65 -17.31
CA LEU A 18 -2.99 9.57 -15.88
C LEU A 18 -2.78 8.08 -15.62
N LEU A 19 -1.52 7.65 -15.50
CA LEU A 19 -1.25 6.35 -14.91
C LEU A 19 -1.89 6.43 -13.53
N ALA A 20 -2.99 5.70 -13.34
CA ALA A 20 -3.61 5.55 -12.05
C ALA A 20 -2.49 5.11 -11.09
N GLN A 21 -2.08 6.00 -10.20
CA GLN A 21 -1.05 5.69 -9.23
C GLN A 21 -1.59 4.55 -8.38
N GLY A 22 -1.01 3.37 -8.53
CA GLY A 22 -1.50 2.16 -7.87
C GLY A 22 -1.49 2.35 -6.36
N VAL A 23 -2.56 1.96 -5.71
CA VAL A 23 -2.66 1.91 -4.25
C VAL A 23 -2.01 0.62 -3.71
N PRO A 24 -1.52 0.61 -2.45
CA PRO A 24 -1.52 1.74 -1.52
C PRO A 24 -0.45 2.78 -1.87
N GLN A 25 -0.68 4.01 -1.41
CA GLN A 25 0.27 5.11 -1.46
C GLN A 25 0.33 5.81 -0.11
N LEU A 26 1.48 6.40 0.20
CA LEU A 26 1.64 7.23 1.39
C LEU A 26 1.42 8.70 1.06
N TYR A 27 0.70 9.37 1.94
CA TYR A 27 0.38 10.79 1.85
C TYR A 27 0.74 11.53 3.14
N ASP A 28 1.02 12.81 3.00
CA ASP A 28 1.14 13.74 4.13
C ASP A 28 -0.07 14.69 4.14
N VAL A 29 -0.62 14.97 5.32
CA VAL A 29 -1.70 15.95 5.47
C VAL A 29 -1.15 17.36 5.27
N THR A 30 -1.89 18.18 4.50
CA THR A 30 -1.54 19.56 4.17
C THR A 30 -2.78 20.44 4.01
N GLY A 31 -2.62 21.75 4.12
CA GLY A 31 -3.69 22.72 3.86
C GLY A 31 -4.82 22.76 4.89
N VAL A 32 -4.66 22.09 6.03
CA VAL A 32 -5.58 22.15 7.19
C VAL A 32 -5.18 23.33 8.09
N ALA A 33 -6.16 24.12 8.54
CA ALA A 33 -5.93 25.31 9.36
C ALA A 33 -5.28 24.96 10.72
N ALA A 34 -4.71 25.96 11.39
CA ALA A 34 -4.20 25.79 12.75
C ALA A 34 -5.38 25.59 13.73
N GLY A 35 -5.25 24.61 14.63
CA GLY A 35 -6.34 24.24 15.56
C GLY A 35 -7.46 23.41 14.95
N ASP A 36 -7.30 22.94 13.71
CA ASP A 36 -8.26 22.10 12.99
C ASP A 36 -7.63 20.74 12.62
N VAL A 37 -8.47 19.80 12.18
CA VAL A 37 -8.09 18.44 11.80
C VAL A 37 -8.67 18.03 10.45
N LEU A 38 -8.07 17.03 9.80
CA LEU A 38 -8.67 16.42 8.62
C LEU A 38 -9.62 15.30 9.04
N ASN A 39 -10.91 15.54 8.88
CA ASN A 39 -11.94 14.54 9.21
C ASN A 39 -11.85 13.29 8.33
N ILE A 40 -11.94 12.12 8.97
CA ILE A 40 -12.15 10.82 8.34
C ILE A 40 -13.66 10.53 8.37
N ARG A 41 -14.25 10.23 7.20
CA ARG A 41 -15.70 10.10 7.04
C ARG A 41 -16.12 8.71 6.63
N ALA A 42 -17.34 8.30 6.99
CA ALA A 42 -17.87 6.97 6.68
C ALA A 42 -18.07 6.70 5.18
N ALA A 43 -18.23 7.75 4.37
CA ALA A 43 -18.37 7.67 2.91
C ALA A 43 -17.57 8.81 2.24
N PRO A 44 -17.24 8.70 0.93
CA PRO A 44 -16.48 9.72 0.21
C PRO A 44 -17.34 10.96 -0.12
N SER A 45 -17.83 11.63 0.92
CA SER A 45 -18.74 12.77 0.86
C SER A 45 -18.51 13.69 2.05
N ALA A 46 -18.58 15.01 1.82
CA ALA A 46 -18.43 16.02 2.88
C ALA A 46 -19.61 16.03 3.87
N GLN A 47 -20.74 15.42 3.50
CA GLN A 47 -21.95 15.32 4.33
C GLN A 47 -22.00 14.00 5.12
N ALA A 48 -21.10 13.05 4.84
CA ALA A 48 -21.07 11.78 5.56
C ALA A 48 -20.61 11.95 7.00
N GLN A 49 -21.07 11.06 7.88
CA GLN A 49 -20.69 11.03 9.29
C GLN A 49 -19.16 11.03 9.46
N ILE A 50 -18.68 11.82 10.41
CA ILE A 50 -17.27 11.82 10.84
C ILE A 50 -17.07 10.63 11.79
N ILE A 51 -16.08 9.79 11.50
CA ILE A 51 -15.78 8.56 12.25
C ILE A 51 -14.34 8.55 12.80
N GLY A 52 -13.57 9.59 12.52
CA GLY A 52 -12.21 9.76 13.00
C GLY A 52 -11.62 11.07 12.48
N ALA A 53 -10.36 11.33 12.78
CA ALA A 53 -9.64 12.49 12.32
C ALA A 53 -8.15 12.18 12.17
N LEU A 54 -7.48 12.90 11.27
CA LEU A 54 -6.04 12.96 11.16
C LEU A 54 -5.56 14.35 11.62
N GLU A 55 -4.45 14.36 12.36
CA GLU A 55 -3.77 15.60 12.72
C GLU A 55 -3.39 16.40 11.48
N ARG A 56 -3.40 17.74 11.59
CA ARG A 56 -3.16 18.66 10.47
C ARG A 56 -1.80 18.49 9.79
N ASP A 57 -0.85 17.87 10.47
CA ASP A 57 0.51 17.58 10.01
C ASP A 57 0.83 16.08 10.06
N ALA A 58 -0.18 15.20 10.10
CA ALA A 58 0.04 13.78 10.00
C ALA A 58 0.88 13.44 8.75
N ARG A 59 1.80 12.49 8.91
CA ARG A 59 2.75 12.06 7.89
C ARG A 59 2.61 10.58 7.62
N ALA A 60 2.98 10.17 6.41
CA ALA A 60 2.99 8.78 5.98
C ALA A 60 1.63 8.08 6.21
N VAL A 61 0.53 8.79 5.96
CA VAL A 61 -0.82 8.24 6.01
C VAL A 61 -1.00 7.30 4.82
N GLU A 62 -1.31 6.04 5.10
CA GLU A 62 -1.53 5.04 4.06
C GLU A 62 -2.95 5.16 3.49
N VAL A 63 -3.03 5.52 2.21
CA VAL A 63 -4.26 5.49 1.42
C VAL A 63 -4.30 4.17 0.65
N VAL A 64 -5.30 3.34 0.96
CA VAL A 64 -5.41 1.96 0.45
C VAL A 64 -6.33 1.82 -0.75
N ALA A 65 -7.19 2.81 -0.99
CA ALA A 65 -8.08 2.88 -2.15
C ALA A 65 -8.45 4.34 -2.44
N THR A 66 -8.96 4.60 -3.65
CA THR A 66 -9.52 5.89 -4.02
C THR A 66 -10.92 5.73 -4.59
N ASN A 67 -11.76 6.74 -4.44
CA ASN A 67 -13.04 6.75 -5.14
C ASN A 67 -12.83 6.92 -6.66
N PRO A 68 -13.83 6.61 -7.51
CA PRO A 68 -13.66 6.65 -8.97
C PRO A 68 -13.19 8.00 -9.53
N SER A 69 -13.53 9.12 -8.87
CA SER A 69 -13.10 10.45 -9.28
C SER A 69 -11.73 10.87 -8.74
N GLY A 70 -11.07 10.05 -7.92
CA GLY A 70 -9.76 10.35 -7.34
C GLY A 70 -9.75 11.55 -6.38
N THR A 71 -10.90 11.90 -5.79
CA THR A 71 -11.04 13.06 -4.88
C THR A 71 -11.05 12.66 -3.41
N TRP A 72 -11.28 11.37 -3.13
CA TRP A 72 -11.29 10.80 -1.79
C TRP A 72 -10.36 9.59 -1.72
N GLY A 73 -9.60 9.49 -0.63
CA GLY A 73 -8.73 8.38 -0.32
C GLY A 73 -9.27 7.63 0.88
N GLN A 74 -9.26 6.30 0.81
CA GLN A 74 -9.64 5.45 1.93
C GLN A 74 -8.44 5.20 2.83
N VAL A 75 -8.60 5.39 4.14
CA VAL A 75 -7.59 5.22 5.19
C VAL A 75 -8.17 4.40 6.33
N ASN A 76 -7.33 3.74 7.13
CA ASN A 76 -7.78 3.03 8.33
C ASN A 76 -7.78 3.95 9.56
N THR A 77 -8.78 3.80 10.42
CA THR A 77 -8.92 4.50 11.71
C THR A 77 -9.52 3.54 12.74
N GLY A 78 -8.80 3.26 13.83
CA GLY A 78 -9.20 2.21 14.77
C GLY A 78 -9.37 0.85 14.07
N GLU A 79 -10.54 0.24 14.22
CA GLU A 79 -10.91 -1.05 13.59
C GLU A 79 -11.73 -0.89 12.30
N ALA A 80 -11.81 0.32 11.74
CA ALA A 80 -12.59 0.59 10.53
C ALA A 80 -11.77 1.28 9.44
N ALA A 81 -12.26 1.24 8.20
CA ALA A 81 -11.81 2.08 7.10
C ALA A 81 -12.77 3.26 6.88
N GLY A 82 -12.21 4.43 6.57
CA GLY A 82 -12.95 5.65 6.27
C GLY A 82 -12.31 6.47 5.16
N TRP A 83 -12.91 7.60 4.82
CA TRP A 83 -12.57 8.41 3.66
C TRP A 83 -12.10 9.80 4.07
N VAL A 84 -10.96 10.23 3.52
CA VAL A 84 -10.43 11.58 3.65
C VAL A 84 -10.42 12.29 2.30
N SER A 85 -10.62 13.60 2.31
CA SER A 85 -10.57 14.37 1.07
C SER A 85 -9.12 14.57 0.62
N LEU A 86 -8.78 14.06 -0.57
CA LEU A 86 -7.41 14.12 -1.10
C LEU A 86 -6.94 15.55 -1.41
N ARG A 87 -7.85 16.54 -1.42
CA ARG A 87 -7.47 17.96 -1.52
C ARG A 87 -6.59 18.44 -0.36
N TYR A 88 -6.64 17.76 0.79
CA TYR A 88 -5.84 18.05 1.99
C TYR A 88 -4.69 17.06 2.18
N MET A 89 -4.34 16.33 1.12
CA MET A 89 -3.33 15.28 1.13
C MET A 89 -2.35 15.52 -0.01
N VAL A 90 -1.05 15.42 0.25
CA VAL A 90 -0.02 15.43 -0.79
C VAL A 90 0.64 14.06 -0.87
N ALA A 91 0.70 13.50 -2.08
CA ALA A 91 1.33 12.20 -2.29
C ALA A 91 2.82 12.31 -2.01
N ARG A 92 3.31 11.45 -1.11
CA ARG A 92 4.74 11.29 -0.82
C ARG A 92 5.35 10.16 -1.65
N GLY A 93 4.53 9.18 -2.02
CA GLY A 93 4.99 7.96 -2.65
C GLY A 93 5.52 6.94 -1.64
N VAL A 94 5.72 5.72 -2.10
CA VAL A 94 6.28 4.62 -1.30
C VAL A 94 7.79 4.55 -1.52
N MET A 95 8.55 4.79 -0.45
CA MET A 95 10.00 4.67 -0.48
C MET A 95 10.41 3.21 -0.40
N LEU A 96 11.41 2.82 -1.19
CA LEU A 96 12.01 1.51 -1.14
C LEU A 96 13.36 1.59 -0.41
N ASP A 97 13.64 0.62 0.45
CA ASP A 97 14.92 0.51 1.12
C ASP A 97 16.02 -0.03 0.18
N HIS A 98 17.23 -0.18 0.73
CA HIS A 98 18.39 -0.70 0.00
C HIS A 98 18.23 -2.16 -0.46
N GLN A 99 17.28 -2.90 0.11
CA GLN A 99 16.91 -4.26 -0.27
C GLN A 99 15.71 -4.28 -1.23
N ASN A 100 15.31 -3.12 -1.76
CA ASN A 100 14.18 -2.96 -2.67
C ASN A 100 12.82 -3.32 -2.03
N LEU A 101 12.66 -3.18 -0.71
CA LEU A 101 11.39 -3.39 -0.02
C LEU A 101 10.73 -2.05 0.35
N PRO A 102 9.39 -1.97 0.30
CA PRO A 102 8.67 -0.82 0.86
C PRO A 102 9.03 -0.59 2.33
N VAL A 103 9.49 0.62 2.64
CA VAL A 103 9.76 1.03 4.02
C VAL A 103 8.47 0.96 4.83
N GLY A 104 8.53 0.35 6.02
CA GLY A 104 7.38 0.17 6.89
C GLY A 104 6.50 -1.04 6.55
N LEU A 105 6.85 -1.83 5.53
CA LEU A 105 6.12 -3.04 5.17
C LEU A 105 5.97 -3.98 6.37
N ARG A 106 4.73 -4.37 6.66
CA ARG A 106 4.39 -5.47 7.54
C ARG A 106 3.27 -6.27 6.91
N CYS A 107 3.46 -7.57 6.83
CA CYS A 107 2.47 -8.50 6.33
C CYS A 107 1.98 -9.42 7.44
N PHE A 108 0.70 -9.81 7.41
CA PHE A 108 0.09 -10.61 8.45
C PHE A 108 -1.14 -11.36 7.96
N GLY A 109 -1.45 -12.46 8.65
CA GLY A 109 -2.70 -13.20 8.47
C GLY A 109 -3.35 -13.46 9.82
N THR A 110 -4.65 -13.72 9.79
CA THR A 110 -5.49 -13.93 10.98
C THR A 110 -5.85 -15.40 11.19
N GLU A 111 -5.85 -16.22 10.14
CA GLU A 111 -6.11 -17.65 10.24
C GLU A 111 -5.13 -18.48 9.38
N PRO A 112 -4.09 -19.09 9.98
CA PRO A 112 -3.64 -18.88 11.36
C PRO A 112 -3.13 -17.45 11.60
N PHE A 113 -2.98 -17.05 12.86
CA PHE A 113 -2.33 -15.77 13.19
C PHE A 113 -0.83 -15.84 12.94
N TRP A 114 -0.32 -14.96 12.08
CA TRP A 114 1.11 -14.83 11.80
C TRP A 114 1.45 -13.43 11.32
N SER A 115 2.75 -13.08 11.36
CA SER A 115 3.26 -11.89 10.69
C SER A 115 4.65 -12.09 10.11
N LEU A 116 4.93 -11.37 9.02
CA LEU A 116 6.23 -11.24 8.37
C LEU A 116 6.57 -9.76 8.28
N THR A 117 7.65 -9.37 8.96
CA THR A 117 8.13 -7.98 8.98
C THR A 117 9.57 -7.97 8.48
N PRO A 118 9.86 -7.37 7.31
CA PRO A 118 11.23 -7.10 6.92
C PRO A 118 11.99 -6.30 7.97
N ILE A 119 13.22 -6.71 8.23
CA ILE A 119 14.23 -6.05 9.06
C ILE A 119 15.55 -6.08 8.29
N ASP A 120 16.57 -5.41 8.81
CA ASP A 120 17.88 -5.32 8.14
C ASP A 120 18.46 -6.73 7.87
N GLY A 121 18.56 -7.09 6.59
CA GLY A 121 19.11 -8.39 6.18
C GLY A 121 18.24 -9.62 6.45
N ALA A 122 17.04 -9.47 7.02
CA ALA A 122 16.18 -10.60 7.39
C ALA A 122 14.67 -10.29 7.30
N VAL A 123 13.84 -11.32 7.42
CA VAL A 123 12.41 -11.18 7.64
C VAL A 123 12.08 -11.80 8.99
N ARG A 124 11.54 -11.00 9.91
CA ARG A 124 11.05 -11.46 11.19
C ARG A 124 9.70 -12.14 11.02
N TYR A 125 9.67 -13.44 11.25
CA TYR A 125 8.45 -14.25 11.31
C TYR A 125 7.98 -14.40 12.75
N GLN A 126 6.69 -14.17 13.01
CA GLN A 126 6.09 -14.28 14.34
C GLN A 126 4.75 -14.99 14.26
N THR A 127 4.48 -15.84 15.26
CA THR A 127 3.15 -16.39 15.56
C THR A 127 2.87 -16.18 17.05
N PRO A 128 1.62 -16.30 17.51
CA PRO A 128 1.33 -16.30 18.94
C PRO A 128 1.85 -17.54 19.68
N ALA A 129 2.04 -18.66 18.96
CA ALA A 129 2.35 -19.96 19.54
C ALA A 129 3.86 -20.19 19.72
N GLU A 130 4.70 -19.53 18.93
CA GLU A 130 6.16 -19.74 18.92
C GLU A 130 6.93 -18.43 19.06
N PRO A 131 8.17 -18.47 19.61
CA PRO A 131 9.06 -17.31 19.59
C PRO A 131 9.31 -16.79 18.18
N ALA A 132 9.50 -15.47 18.07
CA ALA A 132 9.87 -14.83 16.82
C ALA A 132 11.16 -15.42 16.24
N ARG A 133 11.21 -15.59 14.93
CA ARG A 133 12.41 -16.05 14.21
C ARG A 133 12.81 -15.04 13.14
N ASP A 134 14.08 -14.67 13.13
CA ASP A 134 14.64 -13.81 12.10
C ASP A 134 15.25 -14.68 11.01
N LEU A 135 14.62 -14.65 9.82
CA LEU A 135 14.98 -15.52 8.71
C LEU A 135 15.79 -14.71 7.70
N ALA A 136 17.03 -15.12 7.42
CA ALA A 136 17.92 -14.39 6.52
C ALA A 136 17.25 -14.12 5.17
N LEU A 137 17.24 -12.85 4.76
CA LEU A 137 16.66 -12.39 3.50
C LEU A 137 17.74 -12.43 2.43
N TRP A 138 17.59 -13.33 1.46
CA TRP A 138 18.61 -13.55 0.45
C TRP A 138 18.42 -12.67 -0.77
N ARG A 139 17.16 -12.48 -1.19
CA ARG A 139 16.86 -11.71 -2.39
C ARG A 139 15.44 -11.16 -2.35
N VAL A 140 15.31 -9.95 -2.89
CA VAL A 140 14.04 -9.32 -3.20
C VAL A 140 14.04 -8.98 -4.68
N THR A 141 13.04 -9.48 -5.41
CA THR A 141 12.81 -9.15 -6.82
C THR A 141 11.54 -8.32 -6.93
N GLY A 142 11.61 -7.16 -7.57
CA GLY A 142 10.46 -6.31 -7.87
C GLY A 142 10.07 -6.37 -9.35
N GLY A 143 8.96 -5.71 -9.70
CA GLY A 143 8.61 -5.47 -11.10
C GLY A 143 9.52 -4.45 -11.78
N ALA A 144 9.50 -4.43 -13.12
CA ALA A 144 10.32 -3.55 -13.94
C ALA A 144 9.74 -2.13 -14.12
N ILE A 145 8.59 -1.84 -13.48
CA ILE A 145 7.84 -0.59 -13.65
C ILE A 145 8.02 0.27 -12.40
N ALA A 146 8.32 1.55 -12.59
CA ALA A 146 8.43 2.51 -11.49
C ALA A 146 7.11 2.60 -10.71
N GLY A 147 7.20 2.61 -9.38
CA GLY A 147 6.02 2.63 -8.49
C GLY A 147 5.31 1.28 -8.33
N ASP A 148 5.77 0.22 -8.99
CA ASP A 148 5.24 -1.13 -8.76
C ASP A 148 5.63 -1.64 -7.36
N LEU A 149 4.64 -2.11 -6.60
CA LEU A 149 4.81 -2.64 -5.25
C LEU A 149 4.86 -4.17 -5.21
N ARG A 150 4.80 -4.86 -6.35
CA ARG A 150 4.95 -6.32 -6.40
C ARG A 150 6.36 -6.73 -5.96
N ARG A 151 6.48 -7.59 -4.96
CA ARG A 151 7.77 -8.07 -4.44
C ARG A 151 7.75 -9.58 -4.26
N ILE A 152 8.75 -10.26 -4.80
CA ILE A 152 9.06 -11.66 -4.47
C ILE A 152 10.26 -11.66 -3.53
N LEU A 153 10.07 -12.15 -2.32
CA LEU A 153 11.10 -12.32 -1.31
C LEU A 153 11.53 -13.78 -1.31
N ARG A 154 12.85 -14.02 -1.27
CA ARG A 154 13.45 -15.34 -1.03
C ARG A 154 14.28 -15.28 0.24
N PHE A 155 14.01 -16.17 1.19
CA PHE A 155 14.58 -16.13 2.53
C PHE A 155 14.82 -17.55 3.08
N ALA A 156 15.50 -17.65 4.22
CA ALA A 156 15.91 -18.92 4.81
C ALA A 156 14.78 -19.91 5.15
N GLY A 157 13.56 -19.40 5.36
CA GLY A 157 12.38 -20.19 5.77
C GLY A 157 12.56 -20.96 7.09
N LEU A 158 11.60 -21.80 7.45
CA LEU A 158 11.59 -22.56 8.71
C LEU A 158 12.35 -23.89 8.61
N ASP A 159 12.15 -24.63 7.51
CA ASP A 159 12.79 -25.94 7.26
C ASP A 159 13.40 -26.00 5.85
N GLY A 160 13.90 -24.86 5.37
CA GLY A 160 14.39 -24.68 4.01
C GLY A 160 13.83 -23.42 3.37
N PRO A 161 14.24 -23.11 2.12
CA PRO A 161 13.91 -21.85 1.45
C PRO A 161 12.43 -21.46 1.54
N GLY A 162 12.19 -20.26 2.04
CA GLY A 162 10.90 -19.60 2.00
C GLY A 162 10.77 -18.65 0.81
N VAL A 163 9.54 -18.49 0.33
CA VAL A 163 9.19 -17.52 -0.72
C VAL A 163 7.94 -16.77 -0.31
N ALA A 164 7.95 -15.45 -0.43
CA ALA A 164 6.76 -14.62 -0.25
C ALA A 164 6.54 -13.73 -1.47
N PHE A 165 5.29 -13.62 -1.91
CA PHE A 165 4.86 -12.72 -2.97
C PHE A 165 3.90 -11.69 -2.38
N VAL A 166 4.36 -10.44 -2.33
CA VAL A 166 3.57 -9.26 -1.95
C VAL A 166 3.09 -8.58 -3.23
N TYR A 167 1.81 -8.20 -3.29
CA TYR A 167 1.25 -7.59 -4.49
C TYR A 167 0.08 -6.63 -4.19
N PRO A 168 -0.14 -5.59 -5.02
CA PRO A 168 -1.32 -4.74 -4.92
C PRO A 168 -2.61 -5.52 -5.16
N ALA A 169 -3.47 -5.55 -4.15
CA ALA A 169 -4.82 -6.10 -4.21
C ALA A 169 -5.62 -5.64 -2.99
N ALA A 170 -6.92 -5.45 -3.17
CA ALA A 170 -7.82 -5.22 -2.05
C ALA A 170 -7.79 -6.43 -1.11
N CYS A 171 -7.57 -6.18 0.17
CA CYS A 171 -7.45 -7.21 1.19
C CYS A 171 -8.20 -6.81 2.46
N SER A 172 -8.80 -7.81 3.11
CA SER A 172 -9.43 -7.71 4.42
C SER A 172 -8.80 -8.74 5.34
N ASP A 173 -8.62 -8.36 6.61
CA ASP A 173 -8.09 -9.27 7.64
C ASP A 173 -9.17 -10.18 8.23
N GLY A 174 -10.43 -10.04 7.81
CA GLY A 174 -11.56 -10.89 8.24
C GLY A 174 -11.97 -10.72 9.71
N MET A 175 -11.29 -9.84 10.46
CA MET A 175 -11.50 -9.62 11.89
C MET A 175 -11.93 -8.19 12.21
N SER A 176 -11.70 -7.25 11.29
CA SER A 176 -12.06 -5.84 11.42
C SER A 176 -12.69 -5.30 10.12
N ASP A 177 -13.25 -4.09 10.21
CA ASP A 177 -13.75 -3.33 9.06
C ASP A 177 -12.62 -2.53 8.36
N ARG A 178 -11.35 -2.84 8.65
CA ARG A 178 -10.20 -2.22 8.00
C ARG A 178 -10.05 -2.74 6.57
N ALA A 179 -9.52 -1.87 5.71
CA ALA A 179 -9.20 -2.18 4.33
C ALA A 179 -7.69 -2.08 4.09
N TYR A 180 -7.14 -2.97 3.29
CA TYR A 180 -5.72 -2.98 2.95
C TYR A 180 -5.54 -3.03 1.42
N GLY A 181 -4.51 -2.35 0.93
CA GLY A 181 -4.21 -2.28 -0.51
C GLY A 181 -3.16 -3.28 -0.98
N LEU A 182 -2.53 -4.02 -0.05
CA LEU A 182 -1.53 -5.05 -0.36
C LEU A 182 -1.98 -6.39 0.21
N SER A 183 -1.77 -7.43 -0.60
CA SER A 183 -1.90 -8.83 -0.21
C SER A 183 -0.54 -9.52 -0.23
N ILE A 184 -0.47 -10.66 0.45
CA ILE A 184 0.67 -11.56 0.45
C ILE A 184 0.23 -13.00 0.28
N SER A 185 1.01 -13.77 -0.49
CA SER A 185 1.04 -15.23 -0.44
C SER A 185 2.45 -15.67 -0.06
N ALA A 186 2.61 -16.47 0.98
CA ALA A 186 3.91 -16.87 1.51
C ALA A 186 3.99 -18.37 1.77
N MET A 187 5.08 -18.98 1.35
CA MET A 187 5.48 -20.33 1.72
C MET A 187 6.68 -20.21 2.67
N MET A 188 6.50 -20.59 3.92
CA MET A 188 7.56 -20.53 4.95
C MET A 188 8.58 -21.68 4.81
N GLY A 189 8.30 -22.61 3.92
CA GLY A 189 9.13 -23.71 3.45
C GLY A 189 8.37 -24.36 2.30
N LEU A 190 9.06 -25.02 1.37
CA LEU A 190 8.42 -25.51 0.13
C LEU A 190 7.36 -26.59 0.37
N ASP A 191 7.46 -27.35 1.46
CA ASP A 191 6.52 -28.41 1.84
C ASP A 191 5.51 -27.96 2.92
N ARG A 192 5.48 -26.67 3.26
CA ARG A 192 4.55 -26.11 4.25
C ARG A 192 3.31 -25.53 3.56
N PRO A 193 2.14 -25.52 4.23
CA PRO A 193 0.96 -24.83 3.72
C PRO A 193 1.26 -23.38 3.36
N MET A 194 0.68 -22.93 2.25
CA MET A 194 0.76 -21.54 1.85
C MET A 194 -0.05 -20.68 2.82
N LEU A 195 0.59 -19.61 3.30
CA LEU A 195 -0.02 -18.56 4.09
C LEU A 195 -0.52 -17.46 3.16
N SER A 196 -1.70 -16.92 3.46
CA SER A 196 -2.26 -15.75 2.78
C SER A 196 -2.61 -14.68 3.80
N GLY A 197 -2.53 -13.42 3.40
CA GLY A 197 -2.78 -12.31 4.31
C GLY A 197 -2.75 -10.94 3.65
N CYS A 198 -2.85 -9.91 4.48
CA CYS A 198 -2.75 -8.52 4.07
C CYS A 198 -1.38 -7.94 4.43
N CYS A 199 -1.01 -6.83 3.79
CA CYS A 199 0.11 -6.02 4.22
C CYS A 199 -0.28 -4.56 4.38
N SER A 200 0.48 -3.86 5.22
CA SER A 200 0.40 -2.43 5.44
C SER A 200 1.79 -1.83 5.35
N LEU A 201 1.86 -0.58 4.92
CA LEU A 201 3.07 0.25 4.89
C LEU A 201 3.21 1.14 6.13
N THR A 202 2.23 1.08 7.03
CA THR A 202 2.21 1.80 8.30
C THR A 202 2.15 0.80 9.44
N ARG A 203 2.83 1.10 10.55
CA ARG A 203 2.86 0.24 11.74
C ARG A 203 1.73 0.58 12.69
#